data_AF-A0A848B0P4-F1
#
_entry.id   AF-A0A848B0P4-F1
#
_cell.length_a   1.000
_cell.length_b   1.000
_cell.length_c   1.000
_cell.angle_alpha   90.00
_cell.angle_beta   90.00
_cell.angle_gamma   90.00
#
_symmetry.space_group_name_H-M   'P 1'
#
loop_
_entity.id
_entity.type
_entity.pdbx_description
1 polymer ?
#
loop_
_entity_poly.entity_id
_entity_poly.type
_entity_poly.pdbx_seq_one_letter_code
_entity_poly.pdbx_strand_id
1 'polypeptide(L)'
;MVSTQLIVLSKQPYKENALLLGGLSPDYGRVSLVANGAQKLSAKDFPAADLFRELEVEFDDSGNSDLHTAKKLELLFNFDRIALKPQHFKLAGRIGGFLLKNAVPGVPQPFTYDALRSILTQLCLDDDVQGRWTMEQCSVVLKITYLYENGLLPEAASPEQSDFLEQLVAAGIEDSPLPECRPDYWKTLNGWLSSLLDYHKLAR
;
A
#
# COMPACT_ATOMS: atom_id res chain seq x y z
N MET A 1 -16.34 17.38 6.81
CA MET A 1 -15.36 16.66 7.63
C MET A 1 -15.45 15.20 7.24
N VAL A 2 -14.31 14.62 6.90
CA VAL A 2 -14.23 13.24 6.40
C VAL A 2 -13.32 12.44 7.34
N SER A 3 -13.65 11.16 7.50
CA SER A 3 -12.87 10.17 8.25
C SER A 3 -12.57 9.00 7.31
N THR A 4 -11.35 8.50 7.31
CA THR A 4 -10.95 7.34 6.50
C THR A 4 -9.70 6.70 7.09
N GLN A 5 -9.44 5.44 6.73
CA GLN A 5 -8.16 4.83 7.02
C GLN A 5 -7.06 5.33 6.09
N LEU A 6 -5.83 5.30 6.59
CA LEU A 6 -4.65 5.72 5.84
C LEU A 6 -3.45 4.85 6.23
N ILE A 7 -2.84 4.18 5.25
CA ILE A 7 -1.51 3.59 5.42
C ILE A 7 -0.46 4.64 5.03
N VAL A 8 0.40 5.00 5.98
CA VAL A 8 1.44 6.02 5.77
C VAL A 8 2.58 5.45 4.91
N LEU A 9 2.84 6.08 3.77
CA LEU A 9 3.85 5.64 2.80
C LEU A 9 5.03 6.61 2.68
N SER A 10 4.86 7.85 3.14
CA SER A 10 5.92 8.85 3.25
C SER A 10 5.73 9.71 4.49
N LYS A 11 6.85 10.14 5.07
CA LYS A 11 6.90 11.03 6.24
C LYS A 11 8.06 12.01 6.05
N GLN A 12 7.77 13.31 6.08
CA GLN A 12 8.77 14.36 5.95
C GLN A 12 8.54 15.45 7.01
N PRO A 13 9.60 16.02 7.62
CA PRO A 13 9.48 17.23 8.42
C PRO A 13 8.86 18.36 7.59
N TYR A 14 7.89 19.07 8.16
CA TYR A 14 7.20 20.18 7.52
C TYR A 14 7.03 21.33 8.51
N LYS A 15 7.64 22.49 8.22
CA LYS A 15 7.70 23.63 9.16
C LYS A 15 8.27 23.22 10.53
N GLU A 16 8.25 24.11 11.51
CA GLU A 16 8.96 23.89 12.79
C GLU A 16 8.41 22.73 13.64
N ASN A 17 7.12 22.38 13.52
CA ASN A 17 6.47 21.40 14.41
C ASN A 17 5.45 20.50 13.71
N ALA A 18 5.49 20.35 12.39
CA ALA A 18 4.55 19.50 11.67
C ALA A 18 5.25 18.41 10.85
N LEU A 19 4.50 17.38 10.50
CA LEU A 19 4.92 16.36 9.55
C LEU A 19 4.03 16.43 8.32
N LEU A 20 4.63 16.33 7.15
CA LEU A 20 3.93 16.02 5.91
C LEU A 20 3.89 14.50 5.78
N LEU A 21 2.68 13.97 5.74
CA LEU A 21 2.38 12.56 5.55
C LEU A 21 1.77 12.37 4.17
N GLY A 22 2.21 11.33 3.47
CA GLY A 22 1.57 10.86 2.25
C GLY A 22 1.23 9.39 2.40
N GLY A 23 0.04 8.99 2.00
CA GLY A 23 -0.42 7.61 2.15
C GLY A 23 -1.49 7.22 1.15
N LEU A 24 -1.95 5.99 1.30
CA LEU A 24 -3.07 5.42 0.55
C LEU A 24 -4.26 5.24 1.50
N SER A 25 -5.42 5.74 1.08
CA SER A 25 -6.73 5.54 1.69
C SER A 25 -7.59 4.69 0.74
N PRO A 26 -8.42 3.78 1.27
CA PRO A 26 -9.30 2.98 0.43
C PRO A 26 -10.35 3.85 -0.27
N ASP A 27 -10.84 4.90 0.41
CA ASP A 27 -11.94 5.73 -0.09
C ASP A 27 -11.46 6.95 -0.90
N TYR A 28 -10.27 7.46 -0.59
CA TYR A 28 -9.75 8.71 -1.18
C TYR A 28 -8.48 8.51 -2.02
N GLY A 29 -8.04 7.28 -2.22
CA GLY A 29 -6.83 6.98 -2.98
C GLY A 29 -5.60 7.63 -2.34
N ARG A 30 -4.84 8.42 -3.10
CA ARG A 30 -3.66 9.09 -2.56
C ARG A 30 -4.05 10.30 -1.71
N VAL A 31 -3.66 10.29 -0.44
CA VAL A 31 -3.94 11.39 0.50
C VAL A 31 -2.62 12.02 0.99
N SER A 32 -2.56 13.35 1.01
CA SER A 32 -1.46 14.12 1.61
C SER A 32 -1.98 14.97 2.78
N LEU A 33 -1.34 14.84 3.95
CA LEU A 33 -1.78 15.45 5.20
C LEU A 33 -0.65 16.19 5.91
N VAL A 34 -0.97 17.36 6.43
CA VAL A 34 -0.15 18.06 7.44
C VAL A 34 -0.63 17.64 8.82
N ALA A 35 0.26 17.01 9.59
CA ALA A 35 0.05 16.64 10.98
C ALA A 35 0.76 17.65 11.90
N ASN A 36 0.01 18.59 12.48
CA ASN A 36 0.55 19.61 13.38
C ASN A 36 0.88 19.02 14.76
N GLY A 37 1.99 19.45 15.38
CA GLY A 37 2.40 19.02 16.71
C GLY A 37 3.02 17.61 16.76
N ALA A 38 3.04 16.88 15.64
CA ALA A 38 3.50 15.50 15.58
C ALA A 38 5.02 15.32 15.82
N GLN A 39 5.81 16.39 15.76
CA GLN A 39 7.24 16.35 16.10
C GLN A 39 7.51 16.40 17.62
N LYS A 40 6.54 16.82 18.45
CA LYS A 40 6.71 16.97 19.92
C LYS A 40 6.41 15.71 20.72
N LEU A 41 6.17 14.59 20.05
CA LEU A 41 5.73 13.35 20.68
C LEU A 41 6.91 12.67 21.41
N SER A 42 6.78 12.59 22.74
CA SER A 42 7.78 11.99 23.63
C SER A 42 7.92 10.48 23.37
N ALA A 43 8.97 9.83 23.88
CA ALA A 43 9.12 8.37 23.79
C ALA A 43 7.94 7.58 24.41
N LYS A 44 7.10 8.22 25.24
CA LYS A 44 5.84 7.64 25.77
C LYS A 44 4.65 7.83 24.83
N ASP A 45 4.71 8.79 23.91
CA ASP A 45 3.67 9.11 22.93
C ASP A 45 4.13 8.77 21.51
N PHE A 46 4.80 7.62 21.33
CA PHE A 46 5.42 7.18 20.07
C PHE A 46 4.59 7.63 18.86
N PRO A 47 5.14 8.39 17.90
CA PRO A 47 4.32 9.14 16.96
C PRO A 47 3.38 8.21 16.22
N ALA A 48 2.06 8.35 16.44
CA ALA A 48 1.05 7.54 15.77
C ALA A 48 1.32 7.50 14.26
N ALA A 49 1.70 8.65 13.69
CA ALA A 49 2.14 8.79 12.31
C ALA A 49 3.62 8.42 12.08
N ASP A 50 3.85 7.15 11.76
CA ASP A 50 5.13 6.65 11.23
C ASP A 50 4.92 5.82 9.95
N LEU A 51 6.00 5.58 9.20
CA LEU A 51 5.98 4.80 7.97
C LEU A 51 5.36 3.42 8.20
N PHE A 52 4.55 3.03 7.23
CA PHE A 52 3.78 1.79 7.15
C PHE A 52 2.72 1.61 8.22
N ARG A 53 2.48 2.58 9.12
CA ARG A 53 1.38 2.47 10.09
C ARG A 53 0.05 2.78 9.44
N GLU A 54 -0.98 2.09 9.90
CA GLU A 54 -2.37 2.31 9.53
C GLU A 54 -3.03 3.22 10.56
N LEU A 55 -3.59 4.33 10.10
CA LEU A 55 -4.21 5.34 10.93
C LEU A 55 -5.67 5.53 10.54
N GLU A 56 -6.52 5.83 11.50
CA GLU A 56 -7.77 6.54 11.25
C GLU A 56 -7.44 8.04 11.23
N VAL A 57 -7.81 8.73 10.15
CA VAL A 57 -7.51 10.15 9.96
C VAL A 57 -8.78 10.94 9.74
N GLU A 58 -8.90 12.08 10.43
CA GLU A 58 -9.96 13.04 10.20
C GLU A 58 -9.39 14.35 9.63
N PHE A 59 -10.00 14.86 8.55
CA PHE A 59 -9.61 16.13 7.96
C PHE A 59 -10.78 16.86 7.30
N ASP A 60 -10.53 18.11 6.92
CA ASP A 60 -11.47 18.92 6.17
C ASP A 60 -11.20 18.80 4.67
N ASP A 61 -12.23 18.41 3.93
CA ASP A 61 -12.22 18.18 2.48
C ASP A 61 -13.00 19.28 1.72
N SER A 62 -13.35 20.38 2.39
CA SER A 62 -14.08 21.49 1.77
C SER A 62 -13.22 22.39 0.87
N GLY A 63 -11.91 22.13 0.78
CA GLY A 63 -10.97 22.91 -0.03
C GLY A 63 -10.57 22.23 -1.33
N ASN A 64 -10.27 23.00 -2.36
CA ASN A 64 -9.75 22.50 -3.66
C ASN A 64 -8.26 22.10 -3.62
N SER A 65 -7.73 21.71 -2.45
CA SER A 65 -6.30 21.42 -2.25
C SER A 65 -6.09 19.95 -1.94
N ASP A 66 -5.20 19.30 -2.68
CA ASP A 66 -4.77 17.90 -2.44
C ASP A 66 -3.96 17.74 -1.13
N LEU A 67 -3.56 18.85 -0.51
CA LEU A 67 -2.92 18.88 0.80
C LEU A 67 -3.93 19.30 1.86
N HIS A 68 -4.23 18.39 2.78
CA HIS A 68 -5.16 18.59 3.89
C HIS A 68 -4.42 18.81 5.20
N THR A 69 -5.12 19.31 6.22
CA THR A 69 -4.59 19.37 7.60
C THR A 69 -5.34 18.37 8.46
N ALA A 70 -4.60 17.43 9.06
CA ALA A 70 -5.19 16.45 9.96
C ALA A 70 -5.73 17.13 11.22
N LYS A 71 -6.97 16.80 11.59
CA LYS A 71 -7.63 17.20 12.82
C LYS A 71 -7.46 16.13 13.91
N LYS A 72 -7.52 14.86 13.51
CA LYS A 72 -7.33 13.70 14.37
C LYS A 72 -6.47 12.66 13.63
N LEU A 73 -5.59 12.00 14.37
CA LEU A 73 -4.82 10.85 13.92
C LEU A 73 -4.86 9.80 15.02
N GLU A 74 -5.41 8.63 14.74
CA GLU A 74 -5.50 7.52 15.68
C GLU A 74 -4.84 6.28 15.06
N LEU A 75 -3.95 5.63 15.82
CA LEU A 75 -3.27 4.43 15.34
C LEU A 75 -4.25 3.25 15.35
N LEU A 76 -4.51 2.67 14.18
CA LEU A 76 -5.31 1.44 14.04
C LEU A 76 -4.41 0.21 14.09
N PHE A 77 -3.30 0.23 13.36
CA PHE A 77 -2.38 -0.90 13.27
C PHE A 77 -0.94 -0.43 12.99
N ASN A 78 0.05 -1.20 13.45
CA ASN A 78 1.46 -0.94 13.16
C ASN A 78 2.14 -2.16 12.53
N PHE A 79 3.01 -1.89 11.57
CA PHE A 79 3.80 -2.89 10.87
C PHE A 79 5.30 -2.71 11.17
N ASP A 80 5.61 -2.30 12.41
CA ASP A 80 6.95 -1.87 12.82
C ASP A 80 7.99 -2.99 12.70
N ARG A 81 7.58 -4.27 12.72
CA ARG A 81 8.47 -5.43 12.52
C ARG A 81 9.17 -5.41 11.16
N ILE A 82 8.60 -4.74 10.15
CA ILE A 82 9.24 -4.59 8.83
C ILE A 82 10.61 -3.91 8.96
N ALA A 83 10.76 -2.96 9.90
CA ALA A 83 12.01 -2.24 10.11
C ALA A 83 13.16 -3.15 10.59
N LEU A 84 12.84 -4.32 11.15
CA LEU A 84 13.84 -5.31 11.58
C LEU A 84 14.42 -6.11 10.41
N LYS A 85 13.82 -6.01 9.21
CA LYS A 85 14.18 -6.81 8.02
C LYS A 85 14.48 -5.87 6.85
N PRO A 86 15.76 -5.47 6.63
CA PRO A 86 16.11 -4.43 5.67
C PRO A 86 15.59 -4.66 4.23
N GLN A 87 15.57 -5.91 3.77
CA GLN A 87 15.05 -6.24 2.44
C GLN A 87 13.54 -6.05 2.34
N HIS A 88 12.78 -6.39 3.39
CA HIS A 88 11.34 -6.18 3.45
C HIS A 88 11.01 -4.69 3.52
N PHE A 89 11.74 -3.93 4.36
CA PHE A 89 11.61 -2.47 4.44
C PHE A 89 11.86 -1.80 3.08
N LYS A 90 12.88 -2.26 2.35
CA LYS A 90 13.16 -1.78 0.99
C LYS A 90 12.06 -2.11 0.00
N LEU A 91 11.45 -3.31 0.09
CA LEU A 91 10.31 -3.67 -0.75
C LEU A 91 9.10 -2.79 -0.41
N ALA A 92 8.71 -2.70 0.86
CA ALA A 92 7.61 -1.85 1.32
C ALA A 92 7.79 -0.38 0.89
N GLY A 93 9.02 0.15 0.98
CA GLY A 93 9.34 1.50 0.50
C GLY A 93 9.20 1.68 -1.02
N ARG A 94 9.58 0.67 -1.82
CA ARG A 94 9.36 0.69 -3.28
C ARG A 94 7.87 0.64 -3.63
N ILE A 95 7.12 -0.22 -2.94
CA ILE A 95 5.66 -0.31 -3.08
C ILE A 95 5.02 1.02 -2.73
N GLY A 96 5.39 1.61 -1.58
CA GLY A 96 4.88 2.91 -1.16
C GLY A 96 5.22 4.03 -2.16
N GLY A 97 6.45 4.04 -2.67
CA GLY A 97 6.88 4.98 -3.71
C GLY A 97 6.09 4.84 -5.01
N PHE A 98 5.81 3.61 -5.45
CA PHE A 98 4.96 3.34 -6.61
C PHE A 98 3.54 3.88 -6.39
N LEU A 99 2.91 3.56 -5.26
CA LEU A 99 1.55 4.00 -4.96
C LEU A 99 1.46 5.54 -4.86
N LEU A 100 2.39 6.20 -4.19
CA LEU A 100 2.40 7.67 -4.09
C LEU A 100 2.54 8.38 -5.44
N LYS A 101 3.19 7.74 -6.42
CA LYS A 101 3.36 8.31 -7.77
C LYS A 101 2.16 8.06 -8.69
N ASN A 102 1.44 6.95 -8.50
CA ASN A 102 0.44 6.49 -9.47
C ASN A 102 -1.00 6.47 -8.94
N ALA A 103 -1.23 6.38 -7.63
CA ALA A 103 -2.56 6.55 -7.06
C ALA A 103 -2.99 8.02 -7.18
N VAL A 104 -4.26 8.23 -7.53
CA VAL A 104 -4.84 9.55 -7.78
C VAL A 104 -5.60 10.01 -6.54
N PRO A 105 -5.45 11.28 -6.11
CA PRO A 105 -6.29 11.84 -5.03
C PRO A 105 -7.78 11.80 -5.38
N GLY A 106 -8.61 11.41 -4.42
CA GLY A 106 -10.06 11.35 -4.56
C GLY A 106 -10.58 10.19 -5.42
N VAL A 107 -9.71 9.29 -5.87
CA VAL A 107 -10.11 8.07 -6.59
C VAL A 107 -9.98 6.89 -5.64
N PRO A 108 -11.08 6.22 -5.26
CA PRO A 108 -11.03 5.05 -4.38
C PRO A 108 -10.07 3.97 -4.88
N GLN A 109 -9.36 3.33 -3.95
CA GLN A 109 -8.44 2.21 -4.19
C GLN A 109 -8.60 1.12 -3.11
N PRO A 110 -9.82 0.65 -2.79
CA PRO A 110 -10.05 -0.33 -1.72
C PRO A 110 -9.27 -1.64 -1.91
N PHE A 111 -9.20 -2.20 -3.13
CA PHE A 111 -8.52 -3.47 -3.38
C PHE A 111 -7.01 -3.32 -3.24
N THR A 112 -6.44 -2.26 -3.79
CA THR A 112 -5.01 -1.98 -3.63
C THR A 112 -4.66 -1.68 -2.17
N TYR A 113 -5.55 -1.01 -1.44
CA TYR A 113 -5.39 -0.75 -0.02
C TYR A 113 -5.35 -2.05 0.79
N ASP A 114 -6.31 -2.95 0.58
CA ASP A 114 -6.35 -4.24 1.27
C ASP A 114 -5.15 -5.13 0.88
N ALA A 115 -4.78 -5.17 -0.41
CA ALA A 115 -3.59 -5.87 -0.85
C ALA A 115 -2.30 -5.29 -0.23
N LEU A 116 -2.19 -3.97 -0.11
CA LEU A 116 -1.07 -3.34 0.59
C LEU A 116 -1.03 -3.77 2.06
N ARG A 117 -2.18 -3.77 2.75
CA ARG A 117 -2.30 -4.22 4.14
C ARG A 117 -1.83 -5.67 4.29
N SER A 118 -2.31 -6.58 3.45
CA SER A 118 -1.91 -8.00 3.43
C SER A 118 -0.41 -8.14 3.17
N ILE A 119 0.14 -7.42 2.18
CA ILE A 119 1.58 -7.43 1.90
C ILE A 119 2.40 -6.97 3.10
N LEU A 120 1.99 -5.89 3.79
CA LEU A 120 2.69 -5.42 4.99
C LEU A 120 2.62 -6.45 6.12
N THR A 121 1.48 -7.14 6.28
CA THR A 121 1.34 -8.29 7.21
C THR A 121 2.35 -9.39 6.85
N GLN A 122 2.39 -9.83 5.60
CA GLN A 122 3.28 -10.88 5.10
C GLN A 122 4.76 -10.52 5.26
N LEU A 123 5.11 -9.23 5.15
CA LEU A 123 6.46 -8.73 5.37
C LEU A 123 6.85 -8.64 6.86
N CYS A 124 5.88 -8.59 7.77
CA CYS A 124 6.11 -8.68 9.22
C CYS A 124 6.35 -10.11 9.70
N LEU A 125 5.87 -11.13 8.97
CA LEU A 125 6.00 -12.53 9.34
C LEU A 125 7.46 -13.01 9.30
N ASP A 126 7.75 -14.03 10.12
CA ASP A 126 9.05 -14.69 10.17
C ASP A 126 9.25 -15.66 9.00
N ASP A 127 10.51 -16.00 8.69
CA ASP A 127 10.86 -16.77 7.50
C ASP A 127 10.41 -18.24 7.59
N ASP A 128 10.14 -18.72 8.80
CA ASP A 128 9.68 -20.07 9.13
C ASP A 128 8.15 -20.23 9.13
N VAL A 129 7.39 -19.13 8.99
CA VAL A 129 5.93 -19.17 8.94
C VAL A 129 5.48 -19.85 7.64
N GLN A 130 4.83 -21.01 7.77
CA GLN A 130 4.28 -21.75 6.64
C GLN A 130 3.17 -20.94 5.93
N GLY A 131 3.18 -20.95 4.60
CA GLY A 131 2.19 -20.24 3.79
C GLY A 131 2.47 -18.75 3.61
N ARG A 132 3.55 -18.23 4.22
CA ARG A 132 3.99 -16.85 4.02
C ARG A 132 4.34 -16.57 2.56
N TRP A 133 3.94 -15.41 2.07
CA TRP A 133 4.32 -14.96 0.73
C TRP A 133 5.79 -14.53 0.68
N THR A 134 6.46 -14.96 -0.37
CA THR A 134 7.79 -14.46 -0.73
C THR A 134 7.74 -13.00 -1.18
N MET A 135 8.87 -12.30 -1.13
CA MET A 135 8.96 -10.92 -1.66
C MET A 135 8.56 -10.81 -3.14
N GLU A 136 8.82 -11.86 -3.93
CA GLU A 136 8.41 -11.94 -5.33
C GLU A 136 6.89 -11.98 -5.45
N GLN A 137 6.24 -12.82 -4.65
CA GLN A 137 4.79 -12.94 -4.57
C GLN A 137 4.14 -11.64 -4.09
N CYS A 138 4.67 -10.99 -3.05
CA CYS A 138 4.20 -9.67 -2.61
C CYS A 138 4.28 -8.63 -3.74
N SER A 139 5.36 -8.64 -4.53
CA SER A 139 5.49 -7.76 -5.69
C SER A 139 4.47 -8.09 -6.79
N VAL A 140 4.13 -9.37 -6.99
CA VAL A 140 3.11 -9.78 -7.96
C VAL A 140 1.74 -9.32 -7.50
N VAL A 141 1.36 -9.62 -6.25
CA VAL A 141 0.07 -9.28 -5.65
C VAL A 141 -0.20 -7.78 -5.75
N LEU A 142 0.76 -6.92 -5.40
CA LEU A 142 0.56 -5.48 -5.53
C LEU A 142 0.23 -5.07 -6.97
N LYS A 143 1.05 -5.54 -7.93
CA LYS A 143 0.96 -5.09 -9.32
C LYS A 143 -0.32 -5.59 -9.96
N ILE A 144 -0.69 -6.85 -9.73
CA ILE A 144 -1.91 -7.42 -10.29
C ILE A 144 -3.13 -6.72 -9.71
N THR A 145 -3.19 -6.50 -8.39
CA THR A 145 -4.34 -5.83 -7.76
C THR A 145 -4.47 -4.38 -8.21
N TYR A 146 -3.37 -3.62 -8.26
CA TYR A 146 -3.40 -2.25 -8.76
C TYR A 146 -3.86 -2.18 -10.23
N LEU A 147 -3.30 -3.03 -11.10
CA LEU A 147 -3.70 -3.07 -12.51
C LEU A 147 -5.16 -3.51 -12.67
N TYR A 148 -5.63 -4.48 -11.88
CA TYR A 148 -7.02 -4.95 -11.90
C TYR A 148 -7.98 -3.85 -11.49
N GLU A 149 -7.75 -3.23 -10.34
CA GLU A 149 -8.62 -2.18 -9.78
C GLU A 149 -8.72 -0.96 -10.69
N ASN A 150 -7.65 -0.62 -11.40
CA ASN A 150 -7.62 0.50 -12.32
C ASN A 150 -8.03 0.14 -13.77
N GLY A 151 -8.48 -1.10 -14.01
CA GLY A 151 -8.92 -1.55 -15.35
C GLY A 151 -7.81 -1.60 -16.39
N LEU A 152 -6.57 -1.83 -15.95
CA LEU A 152 -5.35 -1.82 -16.76
C LEU A 152 -4.85 -3.21 -17.15
N LEU A 153 -5.51 -4.28 -16.70
CA LEU A 153 -5.21 -5.62 -17.16
C LEU A 153 -5.75 -5.85 -18.57
N PRO A 154 -5.00 -6.55 -19.44
CA PRO A 154 -5.53 -6.99 -20.71
C PRO A 154 -6.64 -8.03 -20.52
N GLU A 155 -7.49 -8.17 -21.54
CA GLU A 155 -8.47 -9.25 -21.58
C GLU A 155 -7.76 -10.61 -21.49
N ALA A 156 -8.31 -11.51 -20.66
CA ALA A 156 -7.80 -12.86 -20.53
C ALA A 156 -8.01 -13.63 -21.84
N ALA A 157 -7.00 -14.39 -22.26
CA ALA A 157 -7.06 -15.22 -23.45
C ALA A 157 -7.92 -16.48 -23.25
N SER A 158 -8.16 -16.89 -21.99
CA SER A 158 -9.01 -18.01 -21.64
C SER A 158 -9.68 -17.81 -20.28
N PRO A 159 -10.79 -18.53 -19.99
CA PRO A 159 -11.42 -18.51 -18.67
C PRO A 159 -10.48 -18.89 -17.53
N GLU A 160 -9.61 -19.90 -17.73
CA GLU A 160 -8.67 -20.35 -16.70
C GLU A 160 -7.63 -19.28 -16.37
N GLN A 161 -7.23 -18.47 -17.36
CA GLN A 161 -6.36 -17.32 -17.10
C GLN A 161 -7.11 -16.26 -16.29
N SER A 162 -8.37 -15.97 -16.62
CA SER A 162 -9.19 -15.02 -15.86
C SER A 162 -9.32 -15.46 -14.40
N ASP A 163 -9.73 -16.71 -14.17
CA ASP A 163 -9.90 -17.29 -12.84
C ASP A 163 -8.61 -17.21 -12.02
N PHE A 164 -7.46 -17.50 -12.64
CA PHE A 164 -6.16 -17.41 -11.98
C PHE A 164 -5.80 -15.97 -11.57
N LEU A 165 -6.04 -14.99 -12.44
CA LEU A 165 -5.78 -13.58 -12.12
C LEU A 165 -6.74 -13.06 -11.04
N GLU A 166 -8.02 -13.44 -11.09
CA GLU A 166 -9.02 -13.10 -10.07
C GLU A 166 -8.68 -13.71 -8.72
N GLN A 167 -8.23 -14.96 -8.68
CA GLN A 167 -7.76 -15.61 -7.45
C GLN A 167 -6.54 -14.91 -6.85
N LEU A 168 -5.62 -14.40 -7.68
CA LEU A 168 -4.48 -13.61 -7.18
C LEU A 168 -4.92 -12.30 -6.52
N VAL A 169 -5.89 -11.61 -7.13
CA VAL A 169 -6.42 -10.35 -6.60
C VAL A 169 -7.19 -10.62 -5.31
N ALA A 170 -8.05 -11.64 -5.29
CA ALA A 170 -8.79 -12.06 -4.10
C ALA A 170 -7.84 -12.43 -2.95
N ALA A 171 -6.78 -13.18 -3.22
CA ALA A 171 -5.76 -13.50 -2.21
C ALA A 171 -5.07 -12.26 -1.64
N GLY A 172 -4.82 -11.25 -2.48
CA GLY A 172 -4.34 -9.94 -2.03
C GLY A 172 -5.30 -9.26 -1.06
N ILE A 173 -6.58 -9.20 -1.41
CA ILE A 173 -7.62 -8.53 -0.63
C ILE A 173 -7.87 -9.26 0.71
N GLU A 174 -7.90 -10.59 0.70
CA GLU A 174 -8.33 -11.41 1.83
C GLU A 174 -7.18 -11.90 2.73
N ASP A 175 -5.92 -11.61 2.37
CA ASP A 175 -4.71 -12.20 2.97
C ASP A 175 -4.77 -13.74 2.99
N SER A 176 -5.28 -14.33 1.90
CA SER A 176 -5.52 -15.76 1.78
C SER A 176 -4.40 -16.47 0.99
N PRO A 177 -4.34 -17.82 1.01
CA PRO A 177 -3.32 -18.54 0.27
C PRO A 177 -3.34 -18.21 -1.23
N LEU A 178 -2.16 -17.94 -1.81
CA LEU A 178 -2.03 -17.68 -3.23
C LEU A 178 -2.34 -18.93 -4.06
N PRO A 179 -2.91 -18.77 -5.27
CA PRO A 179 -3.15 -19.90 -6.17
C PRO A 179 -1.86 -20.64 -6.49
N GLU A 180 -1.94 -21.97 -6.53
CA GLU A 180 -0.78 -22.81 -6.78
C GLU A 180 -0.30 -22.64 -8.22
N CYS A 181 1.00 -22.40 -8.38
CA CYS A 181 1.66 -22.43 -9.68
C CYS A 181 3.11 -22.90 -9.52
N ARG A 182 3.78 -23.17 -10.65
CA ARG A 182 5.19 -23.57 -10.63
C ARG A 182 6.02 -22.46 -9.97
N PRO A 183 6.98 -22.78 -9.08
CA PRO A 183 7.78 -21.76 -8.39
C PRO A 183 8.45 -20.74 -9.31
N ASP A 184 8.94 -21.18 -10.48
CA ASP A 184 9.59 -20.30 -11.46
C ASP A 184 8.61 -19.39 -12.21
N TYR A 185 7.32 -19.71 -12.17
CA TYR A 185 6.28 -18.92 -12.84
C TYR A 185 6.11 -17.54 -12.21
N TRP A 186 6.32 -17.40 -10.90
CA TRP A 186 6.23 -16.11 -10.20
C TRP A 186 7.14 -15.05 -10.81
N LYS A 187 8.38 -15.41 -11.16
CA LYS A 187 9.32 -14.49 -11.81
C LYS A 187 8.85 -14.08 -13.20
N THR A 188 8.29 -15.03 -13.95
CA THR A 188 7.74 -14.78 -15.29
C THR A 188 6.55 -13.83 -15.20
N LEU A 189 5.62 -14.11 -14.28
CA LEU A 189 4.45 -13.29 -14.03
C LEU A 189 4.83 -11.88 -13.56
N ASN A 190 5.79 -11.75 -12.65
CA ASN A 190 6.28 -10.45 -12.19
C ASN A 190 6.94 -9.65 -13.33
N GLY A 191 7.69 -10.31 -14.22
CA GLY A 191 8.28 -9.70 -15.40
C GLY A 191 7.22 -9.19 -16.39
N TRP A 192 6.18 -9.99 -16.64
CA TRP A 192 5.04 -9.59 -17.47
C TRP A 192 4.28 -8.41 -16.86
N LEU A 193 3.91 -8.47 -15.57
CA LEU A 193 3.26 -7.36 -14.87
C LEU A 193 4.10 -6.09 -14.92
N SER A 194 5.41 -6.21 -14.71
CA SER A 194 6.33 -5.05 -14.80
C SER A 194 6.33 -4.44 -16.20
N SER A 195 6.27 -5.25 -17.25
CA SER A 195 6.18 -4.79 -18.64
C SER A 195 4.84 -4.10 -18.91
N LEU A 196 3.75 -4.56 -18.30
CA LEU A 196 2.45 -3.87 -18.36
C LEU A 196 2.49 -2.50 -17.66
N LEU A 197 3.15 -2.38 -16.50
CA LEU A 197 3.34 -1.08 -15.85
C LEU A 197 4.06 -0.10 -16.78
N ASP A 198 5.08 -0.56 -17.51
CA ASP A 198 5.84 0.27 -18.47
C ASP A 198 4.98 0.67 -19.67
N TYR A 199 4.19 -0.28 -20.20
CA TYR A 199 3.26 -0.03 -21.30
C TYR A 199 2.27 1.10 -20.95
N HIS A 200 1.73 1.07 -19.74
CA HIS A 200 0.83 2.10 -19.20
C HIS A 200 1.55 3.35 -18.70
N LYS A 201 2.89 3.41 -18.83
CA LYS A 201 3.75 4.53 -18.41
C LYS A 201 3.62 4.89 -16.93
N LEU A 202 3.37 3.89 -16.09
CA LEU A 202 3.30 4.06 -14.63
C LEU A 202 4.72 4.26 -14.08
N ALA A 203 4.86 5.21 -13.15
CA ALA A 203 6.14 5.56 -12.57
C ALA A 203 6.60 4.51 -11.54
N ARG A 204 7.83 4.01 -11.69
CA ARG A 204 8.46 3.03 -10.79
C ARG A 204 9.19 3.72 -9.62
#